data_AF-A0A924ZF10-F1
#
_entry.id   AF-A0A924ZF10-F1
#
_cell.length_a   1.000
_cell.length_b   1.000
_cell.length_c   1.000
_cell.angle_alpha   90.00
_cell.angle_beta   90.00
_cell.angle_gamma   90.00
#
_symmetry.space_group_name_H-M   'P 1'
#
loop_
_entity.id
_entity.type
_entity.pdbx_description
1 polymer ?
#
loop_
_entity_poly.entity_id
_entity_poly.type
_entity_poly.pdbx_seq_one_letter_code
_entity_poly.pdbx_strand_id
1 'polypeptide(L)'
;VYAHELMHQKDPLERWLADLLLASVLYSHFRSEHLRVHHLYVGTPRDPVTARYGEGFHRYFFRVLRQCPRSAWAAEAALLARKDLSRFTARNPFARYAALQTGFVLLALLVGGWAGLGFFIFQALVAIWQLELVNYVEHYGLTRQHLGDGRYEHVLPRHSWNSAHRASNWLLINLQRHSDHHYKPDRRYPLLQNYTAEQAPQLPYGYPVMTTMALMPRLWRRVMNPRVRAWRAQFYPQITDWLPYNKAQNPLPKGAP
;
A
#
# COMPACT_ATOMS: atom_id res chain seq x y z
N VAL A 1 -7.26 -5.93 5.81
CA VAL A 1 -7.36 -7.03 4.83
C VAL A 1 -8.72 -7.07 4.13
N TYR A 2 -9.85 -7.29 4.83
CA TYR A 2 -11.17 -7.31 4.16
C TYR A 2 -11.52 -6.03 3.39
N ALA A 3 -11.37 -4.86 4.01
CA ALA A 3 -11.62 -3.59 3.34
C ALA A 3 -10.77 -3.43 2.07
N HIS A 4 -9.53 -3.91 2.10
CA HIS A 4 -8.59 -3.93 0.99
C HIS A 4 -9.11 -4.78 -0.19
N GLU A 5 -9.64 -5.97 0.05
CA GLU A 5 -10.22 -6.78 -1.04
C GLU A 5 -11.53 -6.21 -1.58
N LEU A 6 -12.39 -5.70 -0.69
CA LEU A 6 -13.70 -5.18 -1.04
C LEU A 6 -13.62 -3.91 -1.89
N MET A 7 -12.63 -3.04 -1.68
CA MET A 7 -12.50 -1.81 -2.48
C MET A 7 -12.11 -2.05 -3.94
N HIS A 8 -11.43 -3.17 -4.23
CA HIS A 8 -11.07 -3.56 -5.61
C HIS A 8 -12.27 -4.05 -6.41
N GLN A 9 -13.31 -4.52 -5.74
CA GLN A 9 -14.49 -5.05 -6.41
C GLN A 9 -15.25 -3.94 -7.15
N LYS A 10 -15.94 -4.30 -8.23
CA LYS A 10 -16.79 -3.36 -9.00
C LYS A 10 -18.16 -3.16 -8.35
N ASP A 11 -18.57 -4.11 -7.51
CA ASP A 11 -19.86 -4.09 -6.84
C ASP A 11 -20.01 -2.87 -5.90
N PRO A 12 -21.11 -2.10 -5.99
CA PRO A 12 -21.31 -0.93 -5.16
C PRO A 12 -21.43 -1.23 -3.66
N LEU A 13 -22.04 -2.36 -3.29
CA LEU A 13 -22.23 -2.76 -1.88
C LEU A 13 -20.88 -3.14 -1.27
N GLU A 14 -20.07 -3.95 -1.97
CA GLU A 14 -18.72 -4.32 -1.54
C GLU A 14 -17.86 -3.06 -1.33
N ARG A 15 -17.88 -2.11 -2.27
CA ARG A 15 -17.15 -0.84 -2.13
C ARG A 15 -17.65 0.02 -0.97
N TRP A 16 -18.95 -0.02 -0.67
CA TRP A 16 -19.52 0.73 0.45
C TRP A 16 -19.15 0.10 1.80
N LEU A 17 -19.13 -1.23 1.89
CA LEU A 17 -18.60 -1.96 3.06
C LEU A 17 -17.11 -1.66 3.27
N ALA A 18 -16.33 -1.55 2.19
CA ALA A 18 -14.94 -1.11 2.29
C ALA A 18 -14.81 0.30 2.88
N ASP A 19 -15.64 1.26 2.45
CA ASP A 19 -15.67 2.62 2.99
C ASP A 19 -16.00 2.61 4.50
N LEU A 20 -16.98 1.81 4.93
CA LEU A 20 -17.34 1.67 6.36
C LEU A 20 -16.19 1.08 7.18
N LEU A 21 -15.60 -0.03 6.72
CA LEU A 21 -14.51 -0.71 7.43
C LEU A 21 -13.23 0.14 7.51
N LEU A 22 -12.96 0.98 6.51
CA LEU A 22 -11.85 1.94 6.61
C LEU A 22 -12.18 3.11 7.53
N ALA A 23 -13.43 3.56 7.54
CA ALA A 23 -13.85 4.65 8.42
C ALA A 23 -13.81 4.25 9.90
N SER A 24 -14.10 2.98 10.23
CA SER A 24 -14.01 2.45 11.59
C SER A 24 -12.58 2.36 12.13
N VAL A 25 -11.57 2.61 11.30
CA VAL A 25 -10.15 2.69 11.68
C VAL A 25 -9.51 4.03 11.29
N LEU A 26 -10.32 5.05 10.98
CA LEU A 26 -9.87 6.40 10.63
C LEU A 26 -8.87 6.47 9.46
N TYR A 27 -9.01 5.55 8.50
CA TYR A 27 -8.06 5.40 7.39
C TYR A 27 -8.73 5.39 6.01
N SER A 28 -9.86 6.08 5.84
CA SER A 28 -10.65 6.05 4.60
C SER A 28 -9.90 6.53 3.36
N HIS A 29 -8.95 7.46 3.48
CA HIS A 29 -8.14 7.93 2.36
C HIS A 29 -7.30 6.82 1.71
N PHE A 30 -7.04 5.72 2.43
CA PHE A 30 -6.34 4.54 1.91
C PHE A 30 -7.02 3.99 0.66
N ARG A 31 -8.35 4.04 0.55
CA ARG A 31 -9.02 3.59 -0.68
C ARG A 31 -8.58 4.39 -1.91
N SER A 32 -8.57 5.72 -1.81
CA SER A 32 -8.12 6.58 -2.91
C SER A 32 -6.63 6.42 -3.18
N GLU A 33 -5.79 6.39 -2.13
CA GLU A 33 -4.35 6.17 -2.29
C GLU A 33 -4.08 4.84 -2.98
N HIS A 34 -4.69 3.77 -2.48
CA HIS A 34 -4.44 2.42 -2.95
C HIS A 34 -4.84 2.23 -4.41
N LEU A 35 -6.08 2.61 -4.74
CA LEU A 35 -6.65 2.38 -6.07
C LEU A 35 -6.15 3.36 -7.13
N ARG A 36 -5.85 4.60 -6.76
CA ARG A 36 -5.53 5.67 -7.72
C ARG A 36 -4.06 6.02 -7.79
N VAL A 37 -3.29 5.63 -6.78
CA VAL A 37 -1.87 5.94 -6.70
C VAL A 37 -1.05 4.66 -6.63
N HIS A 38 -1.15 3.92 -5.54
CA HIS A 38 -0.25 2.81 -5.24
C HIS A 38 -0.28 1.75 -6.34
N HIS A 39 -1.44 1.22 -6.72
CA HIS A 39 -1.51 0.21 -7.81
C HIS A 39 -0.96 0.69 -9.15
N LEU A 40 -1.11 1.98 -9.48
CA LEU A 40 -0.68 2.53 -10.76
C LEU A 40 0.83 2.86 -10.77
N TYR A 41 1.34 3.32 -9.63
CA TYR A 41 2.66 3.94 -9.50
C TYR A 41 3.59 3.19 -8.53
N VAL A 42 3.21 2.02 -8.02
CA VAL A 42 4.03 1.17 -7.15
C VAL A 42 5.42 1.00 -7.76
N GLY A 43 6.46 1.10 -6.93
CA GLY A 43 7.84 1.02 -7.37
C GLY A 43 8.35 2.27 -8.09
N THR A 44 7.62 3.39 -8.08
CA THR A 44 8.05 4.69 -8.64
C THR A 44 8.04 5.80 -7.58
N PRO A 45 8.70 6.95 -7.82
CA PRO A 45 8.69 8.07 -6.87
C PRO A 45 7.31 8.70 -6.61
N ARG A 46 6.30 8.42 -7.45
CA ARG A 46 4.93 8.93 -7.26
C ARG A 46 4.15 8.17 -6.20
N ASP A 47 4.56 6.95 -5.85
CA ASP A 47 3.91 6.14 -4.83
C ASP A 47 4.58 6.33 -3.45
N PRO A 48 3.91 6.98 -2.48
CA PRO A 48 4.42 7.11 -1.13
C PRO A 48 4.54 5.77 -0.38
N VAL A 49 3.78 4.74 -0.76
CA VAL A 49 3.74 3.42 -0.09
C VAL A 49 4.93 2.54 -0.51
N THR A 50 5.66 2.90 -1.57
CA THR A 50 6.88 2.19 -1.94
C THR A 50 7.94 2.35 -0.84
N ALA A 51 8.29 1.23 -0.20
CA ALA A 51 9.31 1.17 0.84
C ALA A 51 10.72 1.18 0.22
N ARG A 52 11.50 2.21 0.53
CA ARG A 52 12.79 2.45 -0.15
C ARG A 52 13.88 1.52 0.38
N TYR A 53 14.83 1.13 -0.48
CA TYR A 53 15.96 0.32 -0.05
C TYR A 53 16.75 1.00 1.08
N GLY A 54 16.88 0.31 2.21
CA GLY A 54 17.57 0.80 3.41
C GLY A 54 16.73 1.67 4.34
N GLU A 55 15.52 2.06 3.94
CA GLU A 55 14.58 2.79 4.80
C GLU A 55 14.03 1.85 5.88
N GLY A 56 14.18 2.20 7.16
CA GLY A 56 13.61 1.42 8.25
C GLY A 56 12.10 1.68 8.41
N PHE A 57 11.35 0.68 8.86
CA PHE A 57 9.89 0.75 9.00
C PHE A 57 9.39 2.01 9.72
N HIS A 58 10.00 2.40 10.84
CA HIS A 58 9.55 3.59 11.58
C HIS A 58 9.61 4.88 10.75
N ARG A 59 10.69 5.06 9.94
CA ARG A 59 10.81 6.23 9.05
C ARG A 59 9.81 6.16 7.90
N TYR A 60 9.63 4.96 7.35
CA TYR A 60 8.62 4.68 6.33
C TYR A 60 7.21 5.02 6.83
N PHE A 61 6.86 4.55 8.03
CA PHE A 61 5.54 4.73 8.63
C PHE A 61 5.18 6.21 8.80
N PHE A 62 6.06 7.01 9.41
CA PHE A 62 5.84 8.45 9.52
C PHE A 62 5.78 9.16 8.17
N ARG A 63 6.56 8.68 7.18
CA ARG A 63 6.52 9.23 5.82
C ARG A 63 5.17 8.97 5.16
N VAL A 64 4.67 7.74 5.23
CA VAL A 64 3.37 7.33 4.68
C VAL A 64 2.21 8.07 5.32
N LEU A 65 2.15 8.15 6.66
CA LEU A 65 1.09 8.88 7.37
C LEU A 65 0.99 10.35 6.95
N ARG A 66 2.13 10.96 6.63
CA ARG A 66 2.19 12.37 6.18
C ARG A 66 1.88 12.54 4.71
N GLN A 67 2.32 11.61 3.86
CA GLN A 67 2.29 11.77 2.39
C GLN A 67 1.00 11.22 1.78
N CYS A 68 0.49 10.08 2.24
CA CYS A 68 -0.66 9.41 1.63
C CYS A 68 -1.95 10.25 1.64
N PRO A 69 -2.34 10.94 2.73
CA PRO A 69 -3.55 11.77 2.71
C PRO A 69 -3.50 12.88 1.64
N ARG A 70 -2.32 13.49 1.46
CA ARG A 70 -2.11 14.55 0.46
C ARG A 70 -2.08 13.98 -0.97
N SER A 71 -1.42 12.83 -1.15
CA SER A 71 -1.34 12.10 -2.42
C SER A 71 -2.72 11.66 -2.89
N ALA A 72 -3.52 11.07 -2.01
CA ALA A 72 -4.89 10.62 -2.25
C ALA A 72 -5.81 11.79 -2.63
N TRP A 73 -5.75 12.89 -1.87
CA TRP A 73 -6.53 14.09 -2.18
C TRP A 73 -6.18 14.67 -3.55
N ALA A 74 -4.88 14.77 -3.87
CA ALA A 74 -4.43 15.27 -5.16
C ALA A 74 -4.91 14.38 -6.32
N ALA A 75 -4.87 13.05 -6.16
CA ALA A 75 -5.36 12.11 -7.17
C ALA A 75 -6.86 12.26 -7.44
N GLU A 76 -7.69 12.33 -6.38
CA GLU A 76 -9.14 12.54 -6.54
C GLU A 76 -9.46 13.93 -7.11
N ALA A 77 -8.76 14.97 -6.66
CA ALA A 77 -8.93 16.33 -7.18
C ALA A 77 -8.58 16.41 -8.68
N ALA A 78 -7.51 15.76 -9.12
CA ALA A 78 -7.14 15.71 -10.53
C ALA A 78 -8.19 14.99 -11.40
N LEU A 79 -8.83 13.93 -10.88
CA LEU A 79 -9.92 13.24 -11.57
C LEU A 79 -11.18 14.08 -11.68
N LEU A 80 -11.49 14.88 -10.65
CA LEU A 80 -12.60 15.82 -10.68
C LEU A 80 -12.33 16.97 -11.66
N ALA A 81 -11.10 17.49 -11.71
CA ALA A 81 -10.70 18.53 -12.65
C ALA A 81 -10.86 18.08 -14.11
N ARG A 82 -10.57 16.81 -14.44
CA ARG A 82 -10.84 16.22 -15.78
C ARG A 82 -12.33 16.18 -16.16
N LYS A 83 -13.23 16.40 -15.20
CA LYS A 83 -14.68 16.45 -15.37
C LYS A 83 -15.23 17.87 -15.16
N ASP A 84 -14.36 18.87 -15.12
CA ASP A 84 -14.70 20.27 -14.83
C ASP A 84 -15.44 20.46 -13.48
N LEU A 85 -15.15 19.59 -12.51
CA LEU A 85 -15.72 19.64 -11.17
C LEU A 85 -14.73 20.23 -10.15
N SER A 86 -15.25 21.06 -9.25
CA SER A 86 -14.47 21.56 -8.10
C SER A 86 -13.99 20.41 -7.21
N ARG A 87 -12.76 20.50 -6.70
CA ARG A 87 -12.20 19.55 -5.72
C ARG A 87 -12.99 19.47 -4.41
N PHE A 88 -13.83 20.47 -4.10
CA PHE A 88 -14.65 20.53 -2.88
C PHE A 88 -16.10 20.08 -3.11
N THR A 89 -16.42 19.52 -4.27
CA THR A 89 -17.76 18.94 -4.53
C THR A 89 -18.05 17.75 -3.61
N ALA A 90 -19.33 17.51 -3.29
CA ALA A 90 -19.78 16.30 -2.59
C ALA A 90 -19.49 15.00 -3.36
N ARG A 91 -19.17 15.09 -4.66
CA ARG A 91 -18.69 13.95 -5.47
C ARG A 91 -17.24 13.55 -5.14
N ASN A 92 -16.48 14.37 -4.41
CA ASN A 92 -15.18 13.98 -3.89
C ASN A 92 -15.40 12.98 -2.74
N PRO A 93 -14.82 11.76 -2.81
CA PRO A 93 -15.03 10.75 -1.78
C PRO A 93 -14.57 11.19 -0.38
N PHE A 94 -13.69 12.20 -0.28
CA PHE A 94 -13.28 12.76 1.01
C PHE A 94 -14.44 13.38 1.81
N ALA A 95 -15.50 13.87 1.17
CA ALA A 95 -16.69 14.32 1.88
C ALA A 95 -17.36 13.15 2.63
N ARG A 96 -17.48 11.99 1.96
CA ARG A 96 -17.97 10.75 2.57
C ARG A 96 -17.02 10.24 3.65
N TYR A 97 -15.71 10.27 3.40
CA TYR A 97 -14.69 9.84 4.35
C TYR A 97 -14.79 10.64 5.65
N ALA A 98 -14.89 11.97 5.55
CA ALA A 98 -15.08 12.84 6.71
C ALA A 98 -16.38 12.54 7.46
N ALA A 99 -17.50 12.36 6.74
CA ALA A 99 -18.79 12.05 7.35
C ALA A 99 -18.78 10.72 8.12
N LEU A 100 -18.31 9.63 7.48
CA LEU A 100 -18.27 8.30 8.11
C LEU A 100 -17.31 8.25 9.30
N GLN A 101 -16.10 8.80 9.16
CA GLN A 101 -15.13 8.83 10.25
C GLN A 101 -15.61 9.67 11.43
N THR A 102 -16.21 10.84 11.16
CA THR A 102 -16.85 11.65 12.21
C THR A 102 -17.96 10.88 12.91
N GLY A 103 -18.78 10.15 12.14
CA GLY A 103 -19.82 9.28 12.69
C GLY A 103 -19.26 8.24 13.66
N PHE A 104 -18.17 7.55 13.31
CA PHE A 104 -17.53 6.58 14.21
C PHE A 104 -16.89 7.23 15.45
N VAL A 105 -16.27 8.40 15.31
CA VAL A 105 -15.72 9.17 16.45
C VAL A 105 -16.84 9.55 17.42
N LEU A 106 -17.96 10.09 16.91
CA LEU A 106 -19.12 10.44 17.72
C LEU A 106 -19.74 9.20 18.36
N LEU A 107 -19.86 8.09 17.63
CA LEU A 107 -20.38 6.83 18.18
C LEU A 107 -19.50 6.31 19.33
N ALA A 108 -18.17 6.34 19.18
CA ALA A 108 -17.25 5.94 20.23
C ALA A 108 -17.39 6.82 21.50
N LEU A 109 -17.55 8.13 21.30
CA LEU A 109 -17.78 9.09 22.39
C LEU A 109 -19.15 8.87 23.06
N LEU A 110 -20.21 8.61 22.29
CA LEU A 110 -21.56 8.39 22.83
C LEU A 110 -21.66 7.08 23.62
N VAL A 111 -21.01 6.00 23.15
CA VAL A 111 -21.10 4.68 23.80
C VAL A 111 -20.18 4.57 25.00
N GLY A 112 -18.95 5.10 24.92
CA GLY A 112 -17.92 4.88 25.96
C GLY A 112 -17.34 6.16 26.57
N GLY A 113 -17.89 7.34 26.25
CA GLY A 113 -17.33 8.61 26.69
C GLY A 113 -15.88 8.82 26.19
N TRP A 114 -15.12 9.61 26.93
CA TRP A 114 -13.71 9.87 26.61
C TRP A 114 -12.84 8.61 26.64
N ALA A 115 -13.16 7.64 27.51
CA ALA A 115 -12.45 6.36 27.55
C ALA A 115 -12.70 5.56 26.27
N GLY A 116 -13.96 5.47 25.82
CA GLY A 116 -14.35 4.83 24.56
C GLY A 116 -13.68 5.48 23.36
N LEU A 117 -13.64 6.81 23.30
CA LEU A 117 -12.90 7.54 22.27
C LEU A 117 -11.40 7.22 22.30
N GLY A 118 -10.79 7.19 23.49
CA GLY A 118 -9.38 6.81 23.66
C GLY A 118 -9.07 5.42 23.13
N PHE A 119 -9.89 4.42 23.49
CA PHE A 119 -9.76 3.05 22.97
C PHE A 119 -9.97 2.98 21.45
N PHE A 120 -10.94 3.74 20.93
CA PHE A 120 -11.21 3.80 19.49
C PHE A 120 -10.05 4.41 18.69
N ILE A 121 -9.40 5.46 19.19
CA ILE A 121 -8.22 6.04 18.56
C ILE A 121 -7.04 5.07 18.65
N PHE A 122 -6.85 4.41 19.79
CA PHE A 122 -5.77 3.44 19.96
C PHE A 122 -5.91 2.24 19.02
N GLN A 123 -7.11 1.65 18.89
CA GLN A 123 -7.31 0.55 17.94
C GLN A 123 -7.08 0.99 16.50
N ALA A 124 -7.51 2.20 16.13
CA ALA A 124 -7.30 2.74 14.78
C ALA A 124 -5.81 2.87 14.48
N LEU A 125 -5.03 3.39 15.43
CA LEU A 125 -3.56 3.47 15.32
C LEU A 125 -2.93 2.08 15.14
N VAL A 126 -3.37 1.08 15.91
CA VAL A 126 -2.88 -0.30 15.80
C VAL A 126 -3.23 -0.90 14.43
N ALA A 127 -4.45 -0.68 13.94
CA ALA A 127 -4.88 -1.16 12.63
C ALA A 127 -4.08 -0.54 11.48
N ILE A 128 -3.86 0.78 11.52
CA ILE A 128 -3.05 1.51 10.54
C ILE A 128 -1.59 1.04 10.60
N TRP A 129 -1.03 0.89 11.80
CA TRP A 129 0.33 0.39 11.99
C TRP A 129 0.53 -1.01 11.42
N GLN A 130 -0.42 -1.93 11.64
CA GLN A 130 -0.35 -3.29 11.07
C GLN A 130 -0.47 -3.28 9.54
N LEU A 131 -1.40 -2.50 8.99
CA LEU A 131 -1.58 -2.37 7.55
C LEU A 131 -0.29 -1.88 6.88
N GLU A 132 0.28 -0.81 7.40
CA GLU A 132 1.50 -0.22 6.81
C GLU A 132 2.75 -1.07 7.04
N LEU A 133 2.78 -1.87 8.11
CA LEU A 133 3.84 -2.85 8.33
C LEU A 133 3.81 -3.96 7.29
N VAL A 134 2.62 -4.41 6.89
CA VAL A 134 2.44 -5.37 5.79
C VAL A 134 2.87 -4.75 4.46
N ASN A 135 2.37 -3.54 4.12
CA ASN A 135 2.80 -2.82 2.91
C ASN A 135 4.34 -2.67 2.85
N TYR A 136 4.96 -2.31 3.98
CA TYR A 136 6.41 -2.17 4.07
C TYR A 136 7.13 -3.47 3.72
N VAL A 137 6.71 -4.58 4.32
CA VAL A 137 7.30 -5.91 4.09
C VAL A 137 7.13 -6.32 2.62
N GLU A 138 5.96 -6.09 2.06
CA GLU A 138 5.55 -6.46 0.70
C GLU A 138 6.28 -5.67 -0.39
N HIS A 139 6.68 -4.42 -0.15
CA HIS A 139 7.29 -3.56 -1.17
C HIS A 139 8.74 -3.16 -0.88
N TYR A 140 9.36 -3.70 0.17
CA TYR A 140 10.69 -3.26 0.59
C TYR A 140 11.76 -3.41 -0.52
N GLY A 141 12.26 -2.26 -0.98
CA GLY A 141 13.41 -2.14 -1.87
C GLY A 141 13.15 -2.52 -3.33
N LEU A 142 11.91 -2.90 -3.67
CA LEU A 142 11.51 -3.26 -5.04
C LEU A 142 11.01 -2.01 -5.77
N THR A 143 11.52 -1.78 -6.97
CA THR A 143 11.21 -0.60 -7.79
C THR A 143 11.05 -0.98 -9.25
N ARG A 144 10.35 -0.15 -10.00
CA ARG A 144 10.23 -0.28 -11.45
C ARG A 144 11.39 0.41 -12.15
N GLN A 145 11.92 -0.21 -13.21
CA GLN A 145 12.89 0.39 -14.11
C GLN A 145 12.31 1.66 -14.74
N HIS A 146 13.08 2.75 -14.68
CA HIS A 146 12.81 3.96 -15.43
C HIS A 146 13.31 3.79 -16.88
N LEU A 147 12.44 4.05 -17.84
CA LEU A 147 12.68 3.84 -19.28
C LEU A 147 13.02 5.15 -20.01
N GLY A 148 13.27 6.25 -19.29
CA GLY A 148 13.45 7.59 -19.85
C GLY A 148 12.14 8.38 -19.99
N ASP A 149 12.25 9.71 -20.04
CA ASP A 149 11.13 10.65 -20.27
C ASP A 149 9.90 10.47 -19.37
N GLY A 150 10.14 10.12 -18.10
CA GLY A 150 9.07 9.85 -17.13
C GLY A 150 8.28 8.57 -17.40
N ARG A 151 8.75 7.68 -18.28
CA ARG A 151 8.16 6.35 -18.49
C ARG A 151 8.80 5.32 -17.56
N TYR A 152 7.99 4.39 -17.08
CA TYR A 152 8.42 3.26 -16.25
C TYR A 152 7.91 1.96 -16.88
N GLU A 153 8.64 0.87 -16.71
CA GLU A 153 8.18 -0.48 -17.11
C GLU A 153 6.81 -0.78 -16.53
N HIS A 154 5.99 -1.65 -17.13
CA HIS A 154 4.69 -1.99 -16.56
C HIS A 154 4.82 -2.71 -15.19
N VAL A 155 3.75 -2.74 -14.38
CA VAL A 155 3.74 -3.50 -13.13
C VAL A 155 3.82 -5.00 -13.46
N LEU A 156 4.75 -5.70 -12.82
CA LEU A 156 5.03 -7.12 -13.01
C LEU A 156 5.03 -7.83 -11.65
N PRO A 157 4.86 -9.16 -11.63
CA PRO A 157 4.93 -9.94 -10.39
C PRO A 157 6.19 -9.70 -9.55
N ARG A 158 7.29 -9.26 -10.18
CA ARG A 158 8.57 -8.94 -9.53
C ARG A 158 8.62 -7.60 -8.78
N HIS A 159 7.55 -6.81 -8.77
CA HIS A 159 7.48 -5.52 -8.06
C HIS A 159 6.88 -5.59 -6.65
N SER A 160 6.60 -6.80 -6.17
CA SER A 160 6.24 -7.07 -4.79
C SER A 160 6.84 -8.40 -4.32
N TRP A 161 7.09 -8.50 -3.02
CA TRP A 161 7.47 -9.73 -2.36
C TRP A 161 6.26 -10.64 -2.19
N ASN A 162 6.41 -11.89 -2.60
CA ASN A 162 5.37 -12.90 -2.53
C ASN A 162 5.58 -13.83 -1.31
N SER A 163 4.51 -14.44 -0.81
CA SER A 163 4.61 -15.50 0.19
C SER A 163 3.53 -16.57 0.04
N ALA A 164 3.98 -17.83 -0.02
CA ALA A 164 3.11 -18.99 -0.24
C ALA A 164 2.71 -19.74 1.04
N HIS A 165 2.96 -19.19 2.23
CA HIS A 165 2.71 -19.90 3.49
C HIS A 165 1.21 -20.07 3.76
N ARG A 166 0.73 -21.32 3.81
CA ARG A 166 -0.71 -21.67 3.82
C ARG A 166 -1.47 -21.08 5.02
N ALA A 167 -0.93 -21.18 6.23
CA ALA A 167 -1.60 -20.71 7.45
C ALA A 167 -1.83 -19.20 7.46
N SER A 168 -0.81 -18.42 7.08
CA SER A 168 -0.92 -16.97 7.01
C SER A 168 -1.78 -16.51 5.82
N ASN A 169 -1.75 -17.23 4.69
CA ASN A 169 -2.66 -16.97 3.57
C ASN A 169 -4.13 -17.19 3.96
N TRP A 170 -4.47 -18.20 4.76
CA TRP A 170 -5.86 -18.39 5.20
C TRP A 170 -6.34 -17.27 6.12
N LEU A 171 -5.49 -16.82 7.06
CA LEU A 171 -5.81 -15.73 7.97
C LEU A 171 -5.93 -14.38 7.26
N LEU A 172 -5.09 -14.15 6.25
CA LEU A 172 -5.03 -12.90 5.48
C LEU A 172 -5.73 -13.00 4.13
N ILE A 173 -6.64 -13.97 3.95
CA ILE A 173 -7.43 -14.18 2.73
C ILE A 173 -6.62 -14.08 1.42
N ASN A 174 -5.48 -14.76 1.39
CA ASN A 174 -4.50 -14.82 0.30
C ASN A 174 -3.82 -13.49 -0.08
N LEU A 175 -3.90 -12.45 0.77
CA LEU A 175 -3.19 -11.19 0.54
C LEU A 175 -1.71 -11.40 0.23
N GLN A 176 -1.12 -12.47 0.76
CA GLN A 176 0.29 -12.77 0.56
C GLN A 176 0.68 -13.16 -0.87
N ARG A 177 -0.31 -13.46 -1.73
CA ARG A 177 -0.16 -13.59 -3.19
C ARG A 177 -0.05 -12.20 -3.84
N HIS A 178 0.74 -11.34 -3.23
CA HIS A 178 0.75 -9.90 -3.47
C HIS A 178 1.26 -9.51 -4.85
N SER A 179 2.12 -10.35 -5.43
CA SER A 179 2.56 -10.24 -6.82
C SER A 179 1.42 -10.32 -7.81
N ASP A 180 0.47 -11.23 -7.60
CA ASP A 180 -0.70 -11.37 -8.47
C ASP A 180 -1.72 -10.28 -8.23
N HIS A 181 -1.85 -9.85 -6.98
CA HIS A 181 -2.69 -8.72 -6.61
C HIS A 181 -2.31 -7.44 -7.36
N HIS A 182 -1.01 -7.11 -7.44
CA HIS A 182 -0.57 -5.93 -8.18
C HIS A 182 -0.55 -6.12 -9.69
N TYR A 183 -0.29 -7.34 -10.16
CA TYR A 183 -0.28 -7.62 -11.59
C TYR A 183 -1.69 -7.73 -12.19
N LYS A 184 -2.66 -8.23 -11.43
CA LYS A 184 -4.07 -8.42 -11.82
C LYS A 184 -5.02 -7.99 -10.69
N PRO A 185 -5.14 -6.68 -10.38
CA PRO A 185 -5.90 -6.18 -9.23
C PRO A 185 -7.41 -6.44 -9.30
N ASP A 186 -7.97 -6.67 -10.50
CA ASP A 186 -9.38 -7.03 -10.67
C ASP A 186 -9.70 -8.49 -10.26
N ARG A 187 -8.67 -9.31 -9.97
CA ARG A 187 -8.86 -10.71 -9.59
C ARG A 187 -9.27 -10.81 -8.12
N ARG A 188 -10.38 -11.49 -7.86
CA ARG A 188 -10.87 -11.72 -6.49
C ARG A 188 -9.87 -12.51 -5.65
N TYR A 189 -9.78 -12.18 -4.36
CA TYR A 189 -8.86 -12.78 -3.40
C TYR A 189 -8.84 -14.33 -3.37
N PRO A 190 -9.95 -15.09 -3.55
CA PRO A 190 -9.89 -16.55 -3.56
C PRO A 190 -9.14 -17.11 -4.77
N LEU A 191 -9.12 -16.32 -5.86
CA LEU A 191 -8.57 -16.72 -7.16
C LEU A 191 -7.13 -16.24 -7.39
N LEU A 192 -6.58 -15.43 -6.47
CA LEU A 192 -5.21 -14.94 -6.56
C LEU A 192 -4.24 -16.10 -6.79
N GLN A 193 -3.26 -15.93 -7.67
CA GLN A 193 -2.33 -16.98 -8.07
C GLN A 193 -0.99 -16.80 -7.38
N ASN A 194 -0.23 -17.90 -7.25
CA ASN A 194 1.14 -17.84 -6.78
C ASN A 194 2.10 -17.79 -7.97
N TYR A 195 3.19 -17.05 -7.84
CA TYR A 195 4.27 -16.98 -8.82
C TYR A 195 5.49 -17.73 -8.31
N THR A 196 6.24 -18.36 -9.24
CA THR A 196 7.47 -19.07 -8.91
C THR A 196 8.59 -18.09 -8.54
N ALA A 197 9.69 -18.58 -7.96
CA ALA A 197 10.84 -17.75 -7.57
C ALA A 197 11.53 -17.09 -8.77
N GLU A 198 11.40 -17.67 -9.97
CA GLU A 198 11.91 -17.13 -11.22
C GLU A 198 11.06 -15.95 -11.72
N GLN A 199 9.80 -15.86 -11.28
CA GLN A 199 8.84 -14.85 -11.73
C GLN A 199 8.69 -13.70 -10.73
N ALA A 200 8.71 -14.00 -9.43
CA ALA A 200 8.52 -13.06 -8.34
C ALA A 200 9.43 -13.37 -7.14
N PRO A 201 9.99 -12.33 -6.49
CA PRO A 201 10.82 -12.52 -5.31
C PRO A 201 9.97 -13.00 -4.12
N GLN A 202 10.53 -13.88 -3.30
CA GLN A 202 9.80 -14.53 -2.20
C GLN A 202 10.31 -14.07 -0.83
N LEU A 203 9.40 -13.86 0.12
CA LEU A 203 9.79 -13.67 1.51
C LEU A 203 10.38 -14.97 2.07
N PRO A 204 11.45 -14.88 2.89
CA PRO A 204 12.08 -16.07 3.47
C PRO A 204 11.26 -16.76 4.56
N TYR A 205 10.31 -16.05 5.16
CA TYR A 205 9.46 -16.54 6.25
C TYR A 205 8.03 -16.02 6.12
N GLY A 206 7.12 -16.57 6.92
CA GLY A 206 5.74 -16.10 7.04
C GLY A 206 5.64 -14.68 7.61
N TYR A 207 4.51 -14.04 7.36
CA TYR A 207 4.27 -12.64 7.72
C TYR A 207 4.53 -12.35 9.20
N PRO A 208 4.11 -13.16 10.20
CA PRO A 208 4.39 -12.86 11.60
C PRO A 208 5.88 -12.69 11.92
N VAL A 209 6.73 -13.52 11.32
CA VAL A 209 8.20 -13.43 11.48
C VAL A 209 8.71 -12.18 10.76
N MET A 210 8.27 -11.97 9.52
CA MET A 210 8.72 -10.85 8.69
C MET A 210 8.32 -9.49 9.27
N THR A 211 7.08 -9.32 9.73
CA THR A 211 6.59 -8.08 10.34
C THR A 211 7.31 -7.79 11.65
N THR A 212 7.52 -8.81 12.50
CA THR A 212 8.31 -8.66 13.73
C THR A 212 9.75 -8.22 13.42
N MET A 213 10.38 -8.83 12.42
CA MET A 213 11.72 -8.45 11.98
C MET A 213 11.80 -7.02 11.42
N ALA A 214 10.78 -6.57 10.69
CA ALA A 214 10.72 -5.24 10.10
C ALA A 214 10.76 -4.11 11.16
N LEU A 215 10.29 -4.39 12.39
CA LEU A 215 10.35 -3.47 13.53
C LEU A 215 11.77 -3.24 14.06
N MET A 216 12.72 -4.12 13.68
CA MET A 216 14.13 -4.08 14.06
C MET A 216 15.00 -3.75 12.84
N PRO A 217 15.23 -2.47 12.48
CA PRO A 217 15.81 -2.09 11.18
C PRO A 217 17.18 -2.71 10.89
N ARG A 218 18.00 -2.98 11.92
CA ARG A 218 19.30 -3.64 11.75
C ARG A 218 19.13 -5.10 11.30
N LEU A 219 18.24 -5.85 11.96
CA LEU A 219 17.94 -7.23 11.63
C LEU A 219 17.24 -7.33 10.26
N TRP A 220 16.24 -6.47 10.02
CA TRP A 220 15.55 -6.37 8.75
C TRP A 220 16.52 -6.20 7.58
N ARG A 221 17.41 -5.21 7.64
CA ARG A 221 18.40 -4.95 6.59
C ARG A 221 19.37 -6.11 6.40
N ARG A 222 19.78 -6.78 7.48
CA ARG A 222 20.67 -7.95 7.41
C ARG A 222 20.05 -9.08 6.58
N VAL A 223 18.73 -9.28 6.68
CA VAL A 223 18.02 -10.34 5.96
C VAL A 223 17.54 -9.91 4.58
N MET A 224 16.96 -8.72 4.45
CA MET A 224 16.30 -8.30 3.21
C MET A 224 17.24 -7.61 2.21
N ASN A 225 18.27 -6.89 2.64
CA ASN A 225 19.15 -6.20 1.68
C ASN A 225 19.88 -7.17 0.73
N PRO A 226 20.44 -8.31 1.18
CA PRO A 226 21.02 -9.30 0.26
C PRO A 226 20.00 -9.82 -0.76
N ARG A 227 18.75 -10.03 -0.35
CA ARG A 227 17.67 -10.52 -1.21
C ARG A 227 17.25 -9.49 -2.25
N VAL A 228 17.13 -8.21 -1.85
CA VAL A 228 16.92 -7.13 -2.82
C VAL A 228 18.06 -7.08 -3.83
N ARG A 229 19.33 -7.23 -3.41
CA ARG A 229 20.47 -7.26 -4.36
C ARG A 229 20.42 -8.45 -5.30
N ALA A 230 20.05 -9.64 -4.82
CA ALA A 230 19.85 -10.81 -5.68
C ALA A 230 18.73 -10.58 -6.71
N TRP A 231 17.59 -10.03 -6.28
CA TRP A 231 16.50 -9.62 -7.18
C TRP A 231 16.97 -8.62 -8.25
N ARG A 232 17.77 -7.61 -7.87
CA ARG A 232 18.35 -6.64 -8.83
C ARG A 232 19.21 -7.34 -9.87
N ALA A 233 20.12 -8.21 -9.45
CA ALA A 233 21.01 -8.93 -10.36
C ALA A 233 20.23 -9.86 -11.30
N GLN A 234 19.18 -10.52 -10.81
CA GLN A 234 18.36 -11.44 -11.60
C GLN A 234 17.49 -10.72 -12.64
N PHE A 235 16.84 -9.63 -12.25
CA PHE A 235 15.78 -9.01 -13.06
C PHE A 235 16.18 -7.71 -13.76
N TYR A 236 17.22 -7.04 -13.25
CA TYR A 236 17.67 -5.74 -13.74
C TYR A 236 19.21 -5.66 -13.82
N PRO A 237 19.91 -6.63 -14.45
CA PRO A 237 21.37 -6.61 -14.56
C PRO A 237 21.92 -5.37 -15.28
N GLN A 238 21.10 -4.72 -16.11
CA GLN A 238 21.41 -3.49 -16.83
C GLN A 238 21.47 -2.23 -15.95
N ILE A 239 20.89 -2.25 -14.75
CA ILE A 239 20.88 -1.10 -13.84
C ILE A 239 22.11 -1.19 -12.93
N THR A 240 23.11 -0.37 -13.23
CA THR A 240 24.38 -0.32 -12.47
C THR A 240 24.35 0.71 -11.33
N ASP A 241 23.68 1.85 -11.54
CA ASP A 241 23.45 2.86 -10.49
C ASP A 241 22.03 2.77 -9.92
N TRP A 242 21.94 2.39 -8.64
CA TRP A 242 20.69 2.29 -7.89
C TRP A 242 20.40 3.49 -7.00
N LEU A 243 21.29 4.48 -6.92
CA LEU A 243 21.11 5.64 -6.05
C LEU A 243 19.80 6.39 -6.34
N PRO A 244 19.43 6.67 -7.62
CA PRO A 244 18.19 7.36 -7.92
C PRO A 244 16.93 6.58 -7.48
N TYR A 245 16.96 5.25 -7.60
CA TYR A 245 15.88 4.37 -7.17
C TYR A 245 15.77 4.33 -5.64
N ASN A 246 16.90 4.17 -4.94
CA ASN A 246 16.93 4.09 -3.47
C ASN A 246 16.45 5.39 -2.80
N LYS A 247 16.65 6.53 -3.45
CA LYS A 247 16.30 7.85 -2.92
C LYS A 247 14.99 8.41 -3.49
N ALA A 248 14.35 7.68 -4.42
CA ALA A 248 13.20 8.14 -5.19
C ALA A 248 13.48 9.48 -5.91
N GLN A 249 14.65 9.59 -6.53
CA GLN A 249 15.12 10.77 -7.28
C GLN A 249 14.92 10.65 -8.79
N ASN A 250 14.48 9.48 -9.29
CA ASN A 250 14.08 9.37 -10.69
C ASN A 250 12.94 10.38 -11.00
N PRO A 251 12.81 10.85 -12.25
CA PRO A 251 11.71 11.72 -12.63
C PRO A 251 10.34 11.10 -12.31
N LEU A 252 9.37 11.93 -11.94
CA LEU A 252 8.00 11.47 -11.74
C LEU A 252 7.44 10.83 -13.03
N PRO A 253 6.54 9.83 -12.91
CA PRO A 253 5.84 9.29 -14.06
C PRO A 253 5.12 10.39 -14.84
N LYS A 254 5.23 10.36 -16.18
CA LYS A 254 4.63 11.36 -17.05
C LYS A 254 3.12 11.44 -16.83
N GLY A 255 2.60 12.65 -16.59
CA GLY A 255 1.17 12.89 -16.37
C GLY A 255 0.64 12.43 -15.01
N ALA A 256 1.52 12.10 -14.07
CA ALA A 256 1.12 11.89 -12.67
C ALA A 256 0.59 13.21 -12.06
N PRO A 257 -0.55 13.17 -11.35
CA PRO A 257 -1.12 14.34 -10.67
C PRO A 257 -0.39 14.67 -9.37
#